data_AF-A0A9N8ME18-F1
#
_entry.id   AF-A0A9N8ME18-F1
#
_cell.length_a   1.000
_cell.length_b   1.000
_cell.length_c   1.000
_cell.angle_alpha   90.00
_cell.angle_beta   90.00
_cell.angle_gamma   90.00
#
_symmetry.space_group_name_H-M   'P 1'
#
loop_
_entity.id
_entity.type
_entity.pdbx_description
1 polymer ?
#
loop_
_entity_poly.entity_id
_entity_poly.type
_entity_poly.pdbx_seq_one_letter_code
_entity_poly.pdbx_strand_id
1 'polypeptide(L)'
;MGAAIIQFKDSLELANSLKEIERKTYSANPKTKEQPFVKGLRGGAAVLMVASFEFFIKKLFEENISKLNTIPPTIDFSKLPDELQVKSVFHGIKRAMDGPSYEAKPPRVQRIQNILDASKLLINEHINPETFSETGSNPNSATVKEKFKEIGLINIFTIIKSDFETKWGLIVSVDFISDKLDEIVRTRHVVAHTADTLNITRSSQNEAIRFLKILAELLEKELEKHIKNLLVTAKK
;
A
#
# COMPACT_ATOMS: atom_id res chain seq x y z
N MET A 1 4.44 8.79 -13.76
CA MET A 1 4.91 8.34 -12.44
C MET A 1 4.14 9.19 -11.44
N GLY A 2 3.24 8.58 -10.66
CA GLY A 2 2.30 9.28 -9.80
C GLY A 2 2.97 9.91 -8.57
N ALA A 3 2.21 10.67 -7.77
CA ALA A 3 2.76 11.26 -6.56
C ALA A 3 3.04 10.19 -5.49
N ALA A 4 2.18 9.16 -5.41
CA ALA A 4 2.35 8.03 -4.49
C ALA A 4 3.69 7.31 -4.62
N ILE A 5 4.13 6.97 -5.84
CA ILE A 5 5.42 6.27 -6.04
C ILE A 5 6.63 7.16 -5.80
N ILE A 6 6.53 8.48 -6.06
CA ILE A 6 7.60 9.44 -5.78
C ILE A 6 7.79 9.54 -4.27
N GLN A 7 6.69 9.77 -3.53
CA GLN A 7 6.71 9.80 -2.06
C GLN A 7 7.17 8.48 -1.45
N PHE A 8 6.81 7.35 -2.06
CA PHE A 8 7.31 6.05 -1.66
C PHE A 8 8.83 5.96 -1.80
N LYS A 9 9.37 6.35 -2.95
CA LYS A 9 10.82 6.35 -3.21
C LYS A 9 11.54 7.25 -2.20
N ASP A 10 11.03 8.46 -1.97
CA ASP A 10 11.60 9.40 -0.98
C ASP A 10 11.56 8.84 0.44
N SER A 11 10.44 8.22 0.84
CA SER A 11 10.31 7.61 2.17
C SER A 11 11.23 6.40 2.34
N LEU A 12 11.44 5.62 1.27
CA LEU A 12 12.34 4.48 1.26
C LEU A 12 13.82 4.90 1.35
N GLU A 13 14.16 6.12 0.93
CA GLU A 13 15.49 6.67 1.14
C GLU A 13 15.84 6.92 2.61
N LEU A 14 14.84 7.09 3.50
CA LEU A 14 15.08 7.10 4.95
C LEU A 14 15.58 5.73 5.44
N ALA A 15 14.99 4.64 4.95
CA ALA A 15 15.47 3.29 5.26
C ALA A 15 16.87 3.03 4.67
N ASN A 16 17.17 3.54 3.47
CA ASN A 16 18.53 3.51 2.91
C ASN A 16 19.52 4.30 3.76
N SER A 17 19.14 5.48 4.25
CA SER A 17 20.00 6.32 5.08
C SER A 17 20.43 5.58 6.35
N LEU A 18 19.52 4.85 7.01
CA LEU A 18 19.87 4.02 8.17
C LEU A 18 20.83 2.89 7.81
N LYS A 19 20.65 2.25 6.64
CA LYS A 19 21.59 1.23 6.14
C LYS A 19 22.96 1.84 5.85
N GLU A 20 23.03 3.03 5.29
CA GLU A 20 24.29 3.69 5.01
C GLU A 20 25.04 4.04 6.29
N ILE A 21 24.35 4.57 7.30
CA ILE A 21 24.93 4.83 8.62
C ILE A 21 25.48 3.51 9.20
N GLU A 22 24.71 2.43 9.17
CA GLU A 22 25.17 1.13 9.66
C GLU A 22 26.44 0.65 8.95
N ARG A 23 26.51 0.80 7.63
CA ARG A 23 27.63 0.32 6.81
C ARG A 23 28.88 1.18 6.90
N LYS A 24 28.72 2.49 7.02
CA LYS A 24 29.82 3.45 7.13
C LYS A 24 30.45 3.41 8.53
N THR A 25 29.65 3.17 9.56
CA THR A 25 30.09 3.24 10.96
C THR A 25 30.53 1.88 11.52
N TYR A 26 29.91 0.76 11.09
CA TYR A 26 30.15 -0.56 11.68
C TYR A 26 30.65 -1.58 10.66
N SER A 27 31.56 -2.46 11.09
CA SER A 27 32.04 -3.58 10.28
C SER A 27 30.92 -4.61 10.05
N ALA A 28 31.11 -5.50 9.07
CA ALA A 28 30.14 -6.58 8.81
C ALA A 28 29.98 -7.53 10.01
N ASN A 29 31.05 -7.70 10.80
CA ASN A 29 31.08 -8.45 12.05
C ASN A 29 31.32 -7.47 13.21
N PRO A 30 30.26 -6.77 13.69
CA PRO A 30 30.39 -5.74 14.71
C PRO A 30 30.77 -6.34 16.07
N LYS A 31 31.55 -5.60 16.85
CA LYS A 31 31.94 -6.00 18.21
C LYS A 31 30.71 -6.09 19.11
N THR A 32 30.76 -6.86 20.19
CA THR A 32 29.61 -7.06 21.12
C THR A 32 29.00 -5.73 21.59
N LYS A 33 29.82 -4.71 21.86
CA LYS A 33 29.38 -3.37 22.28
C LYS A 33 28.65 -2.56 21.18
N GLU A 34 28.87 -2.90 19.92
CA GLU A 34 28.29 -2.24 18.74
C GLU A 34 26.96 -2.91 18.31
N GLN A 35 26.70 -4.13 18.78
CA GLN A 35 25.52 -4.92 18.44
C GLN A 35 24.20 -4.16 18.67
N PRO A 36 23.97 -3.45 19.79
CA PRO A 36 22.71 -2.72 19.98
C PRO A 36 22.47 -1.64 18.92
N PHE A 37 23.51 -0.93 18.50
CA PHE A 37 23.40 0.11 17.48
C PHE A 37 23.10 -0.47 16.10
N VAL A 38 23.81 -1.54 15.71
CA VAL A 38 23.57 -2.23 14.45
C VAL A 38 22.15 -2.79 14.40
N LYS A 39 21.72 -3.43 15.49
CA LYS A 39 20.34 -3.93 15.66
C LYS A 39 19.30 -2.83 15.52
N GLY A 40 19.49 -1.71 16.21
CA GLY A 40 18.59 -0.56 16.14
C GLY A 40 18.48 0.03 14.72
N LEU A 41 19.61 0.23 14.04
CA LEU A 41 19.63 0.73 12.67
C LEU A 41 18.95 -0.24 11.69
N ARG A 42 19.21 -1.54 11.83
CA ARG A 42 18.61 -2.56 10.96
C ARG A 42 17.12 -2.75 11.20
N GLY A 43 16.71 -2.77 12.46
CA GLY A 43 15.30 -2.82 12.86
C GLY A 43 14.54 -1.57 12.42
N GLY A 44 15.11 -0.38 12.65
CA GLY A 44 14.54 0.88 12.19
C GLY A 44 14.34 0.92 10.67
N ALA A 45 15.33 0.46 9.90
CA ALA A 45 15.19 0.35 8.45
C ALA A 45 14.05 -0.61 8.05
N ALA A 46 13.91 -1.76 8.72
CA ALA A 46 12.82 -2.71 8.45
C ALA A 46 11.44 -2.11 8.73
N VAL A 47 11.28 -1.40 9.85
CA VAL A 47 10.04 -0.71 10.20
C VAL A 47 9.71 0.37 9.16
N LEU A 48 10.69 1.20 8.78
CA LEU A 48 10.50 2.27 7.80
C LEU A 48 10.11 1.72 6.43
N MET A 49 10.77 0.67 5.93
CA MET A 49 10.42 0.04 4.64
C MET A 49 8.95 -0.36 4.56
N VAL A 50 8.46 -1.05 5.60
CA VAL A 50 7.06 -1.52 5.66
C VAL A 50 6.10 -0.36 5.82
N ALA A 51 6.42 0.63 6.65
CA ALA A 51 5.59 1.83 6.82
C ALA A 51 5.49 2.64 5.52
N SER A 52 6.60 2.82 4.80
CA SER A 52 6.62 3.49 3.49
C SER A 52 5.77 2.73 2.48
N PHE A 53 5.86 1.41 2.44
CA PHE A 53 5.06 0.60 1.52
C PHE A 53 3.57 0.62 1.87
N GLU A 54 3.22 0.61 3.16
CA GLU A 54 1.83 0.79 3.58
C GLU A 54 1.28 2.12 3.10
N PHE A 55 2.00 3.22 3.37
CA PHE A 55 1.61 4.56 2.96
C PHE A 55 1.45 4.67 1.43
N PHE A 56 2.39 4.07 0.69
CA PHE A 56 2.30 3.94 -0.76
C PHE A 56 0.98 3.30 -1.20
N ILE A 57 0.60 2.15 -0.64
CA ILE A 57 -0.66 1.47 -1.01
C ILE A 57 -1.87 2.38 -0.72
N LYS A 58 -1.89 3.07 0.43
CA LYS A 58 -2.99 4.00 0.76
C LYS A 58 -3.13 5.09 -0.31
N LYS A 59 -2.02 5.77 -0.61
CA LYS A 59 -2.00 6.88 -1.57
C LYS A 59 -2.22 6.44 -2.99
N LEU A 60 -1.67 5.29 -3.38
CA LEU A 60 -1.86 4.70 -4.69
C LEU A 60 -3.36 4.57 -5.02
N PHE A 61 -4.15 4.02 -4.09
CA PHE A 61 -5.59 3.85 -4.30
C PHE A 61 -6.35 5.19 -4.24
N GLU A 62 -6.08 6.02 -3.23
CA GLU A 62 -6.72 7.34 -3.09
C GLU A 62 -6.52 8.22 -4.35
N GLU A 63 -5.27 8.31 -4.83
CA GLU A 63 -4.92 9.09 -6.03
C GLU A 63 -5.56 8.53 -7.30
N ASN A 64 -5.62 7.21 -7.46
CA ASN A 64 -6.12 6.62 -8.69
C ASN A 64 -7.65 6.56 -8.75
N ILE A 65 -8.32 6.28 -7.63
CA ILE A 65 -9.78 6.31 -7.56
C ILE A 65 -10.32 7.73 -7.74
N SER A 66 -9.64 8.76 -7.21
CA SER A 66 -10.06 10.14 -7.40
C SER A 66 -10.15 10.56 -8.88
N LYS A 67 -9.38 9.93 -9.78
CA LYS A 67 -9.43 10.19 -11.23
C LYS A 67 -10.76 9.78 -11.87
N LEU A 68 -11.54 8.90 -11.23
CA LEU A 68 -12.87 8.51 -11.71
C LEU A 68 -13.92 9.62 -11.47
N ASN A 69 -13.66 10.54 -10.54
CA ASN A 69 -14.56 11.65 -10.22
C ASN A 69 -14.33 12.83 -11.17
N THR A 70 -15.04 12.84 -12.29
CA THR A 70 -15.00 13.95 -13.26
C THR A 70 -16.12 14.97 -13.01
N ILE A 71 -15.92 16.20 -13.49
CA ILE A 71 -16.91 17.29 -13.42
C ILE A 71 -17.08 17.87 -14.84
N PRO A 72 -18.24 17.69 -15.51
CA PRO A 72 -19.40 16.90 -15.07
C PRO A 72 -19.09 15.38 -14.99
N PRO A 73 -19.86 14.58 -14.23
CA PRO A 73 -19.65 13.13 -14.15
C PRO A 73 -19.78 12.45 -15.51
N THR A 74 -18.67 11.91 -16.01
CA THR A 74 -18.55 11.22 -17.31
C THR A 74 -18.65 9.71 -17.20
N ILE A 75 -18.65 9.17 -15.99
CA ILE A 75 -18.69 7.74 -15.70
C ILE A 75 -20.09 7.34 -15.29
N ASP A 76 -20.61 6.30 -15.92
CA ASP A 76 -21.81 5.60 -15.50
C ASP A 76 -21.43 4.64 -14.36
N PHE A 77 -21.90 4.96 -13.16
CA PHE A 77 -21.59 4.20 -11.96
C PHE A 77 -22.03 2.73 -12.06
N SER A 78 -23.12 2.45 -12.80
CA SER A 78 -23.65 1.10 -12.97
C SER A 78 -22.76 0.18 -13.83
N LYS A 79 -21.86 0.78 -14.65
CA LYS A 79 -20.90 0.06 -15.50
C LYS A 79 -19.57 -0.23 -14.79
N LEU A 80 -19.40 0.22 -13.54
CA LEU A 80 -18.22 -0.07 -12.75
C LEU A 80 -18.22 -1.53 -12.26
N PRO A 81 -17.06 -2.11 -11.90
CA PRO A 81 -17.03 -3.45 -11.30
C PRO A 81 -17.89 -3.52 -10.03
N ASP A 82 -18.63 -4.62 -9.84
CA ASP A 82 -19.56 -4.78 -8.72
C ASP A 82 -18.91 -4.54 -7.35
N GLU A 83 -17.70 -5.07 -7.13
CA GLU A 83 -16.94 -4.86 -5.89
C GLU A 83 -16.61 -3.37 -5.66
N LEU A 84 -16.31 -2.63 -6.74
CA LEU A 84 -16.05 -1.19 -6.67
C LEU A 84 -17.33 -0.43 -6.30
N GLN A 85 -18.47 -0.82 -6.87
CA GLN A 85 -19.77 -0.24 -6.54
C GLN A 85 -20.12 -0.51 -5.07
N VAL A 86 -20.00 -1.76 -4.63
CA VAL A 86 -20.29 -2.19 -3.25
C VAL A 86 -19.40 -1.47 -2.25
N LYS A 87 -18.09 -1.38 -2.51
CA LYS A 87 -17.15 -0.66 -1.65
C LYS A 87 -17.51 0.83 -1.58
N SER A 88 -17.73 1.47 -2.73
CA SER A 88 -18.03 2.90 -2.79
C SER A 88 -19.31 3.26 -2.04
N VAL A 89 -20.37 2.47 -2.17
CA VAL A 89 -21.67 2.75 -1.53
C VAL A 89 -21.66 2.31 -0.07
N PHE A 90 -21.53 1.00 0.18
CA PHE A 90 -21.76 0.46 1.52
C PHE A 90 -20.63 0.83 2.48
N HIS A 91 -19.37 0.73 2.04
CA HIS A 91 -18.25 1.06 2.93
C HIS A 91 -18.07 2.58 3.05
N GLY A 92 -18.35 3.34 2.01
CA GLY A 92 -18.32 4.81 2.06
C GLY A 92 -19.32 5.37 3.07
N ILE A 93 -20.57 4.91 3.03
CA ILE A 93 -21.60 5.31 4.01
C ILE A 93 -21.25 4.79 5.40
N LYS A 94 -20.83 3.52 5.53
CA LYS A 94 -20.46 2.95 6.82
C LYS A 94 -19.32 3.72 7.50
N ARG A 95 -18.28 4.12 6.76
CA ARG A 95 -17.18 4.95 7.27
C ARG A 95 -17.69 6.30 7.80
N ALA A 96 -18.60 6.94 7.06
CA ALA A 96 -19.23 8.19 7.52
C ALA A 96 -20.04 7.99 8.82
N MET A 97 -20.71 6.84 8.95
CA MET A 97 -21.48 6.47 10.15
C MET A 97 -20.59 6.11 11.35
N ASP A 98 -19.52 5.35 11.14
CA ASP A 98 -18.69 4.80 12.22
C ASP A 98 -17.66 5.83 12.73
N GLY A 99 -17.32 6.83 11.91
CA GLY A 99 -16.25 7.78 12.17
C GLY A 99 -14.86 7.18 11.92
N PRO A 100 -13.78 7.92 12.23
CA PRO A 100 -12.42 7.45 12.02
C PRO A 100 -12.12 6.20 12.87
N SER A 101 -11.34 5.27 12.31
CA SER A 101 -11.00 4.00 12.95
C SER A 101 -9.91 4.12 14.03
N TYR A 102 -9.02 5.11 13.91
CA TYR A 102 -7.82 5.25 14.76
C TYR A 102 -7.77 6.55 15.58
N GLU A 103 -8.84 7.35 15.52
CA GLU A 103 -8.95 8.62 16.22
C GLU A 103 -10.16 8.62 17.15
N ALA A 104 -10.22 9.61 18.04
CA ALA A 104 -11.39 9.80 18.89
C ALA A 104 -12.64 10.01 18.01
N LYS A 105 -13.61 9.10 18.14
CA LYS A 105 -14.82 9.15 17.32
C LYS A 105 -15.64 10.39 17.67
N PRO A 106 -16.01 11.21 16.69
CA PRO A 106 -16.86 12.36 16.95
C PRO A 106 -18.24 11.91 17.46
N PRO A 107 -18.92 12.71 18.29
CA PRO A 107 -20.29 12.48 18.70
C PRO A 107 -21.21 12.17 17.52
N ARG A 108 -22.23 11.33 17.73
CA ARG A 108 -23.17 10.93 16.67
C ARG A 108 -23.78 12.12 15.93
N VAL A 109 -24.10 13.20 16.64
CA VAL A 109 -24.65 14.43 16.06
C VAL A 109 -23.71 15.05 15.03
N GLN A 110 -22.40 15.08 15.30
CA GLN A 110 -21.41 15.61 14.36
C GLN A 110 -21.22 14.69 13.13
N ARG A 111 -21.45 13.38 13.30
CA ARG A 111 -21.40 12.41 12.19
C ARG A 111 -22.55 12.54 11.20
N ILE A 112 -23.66 13.17 11.58
CA ILE A 112 -24.79 13.41 10.65
C ILE A 112 -24.30 14.16 9.42
N GLN A 113 -23.46 15.18 9.59
CA GLN A 113 -22.91 15.95 8.49
C GLN A 113 -22.08 15.06 7.54
N ASN A 114 -21.22 14.20 8.09
CA ASN A 114 -20.42 13.27 7.29
C ASN A 114 -21.29 12.31 6.47
N ILE A 115 -22.40 11.82 7.05
CA ILE A 115 -23.35 10.94 6.35
C ILE A 115 -24.05 11.69 5.20
N LEU A 116 -24.44 12.94 5.43
CA LEU A 116 -25.06 13.79 4.40
C LEU A 116 -24.07 14.07 3.26
N ASP A 117 -22.81 14.35 3.56
CA ASP A 117 -21.80 14.63 2.54
C ASP A 117 -21.42 13.37 1.75
N ALA A 118 -21.30 12.22 2.40
CA ALA A 118 -21.13 10.94 1.71
C ALA A 118 -22.32 10.62 0.78
N SER A 119 -23.56 10.88 1.24
CA SER A 119 -24.76 10.70 0.42
C SER A 119 -24.78 11.63 -0.80
N LYS A 120 -24.37 12.90 -0.64
CA LYS A 120 -24.26 13.86 -1.75
C LYS A 120 -23.25 13.41 -2.80
N LEU A 121 -22.10 12.87 -2.40
CA LEU A 121 -21.13 12.32 -3.35
C LEU A 121 -21.78 11.21 -4.20
N LEU A 122 -22.47 10.27 -3.56
CA LEU A 122 -23.13 9.16 -4.27
C LEU A 122 -24.25 9.64 -5.20
N ILE A 123 -25.06 10.61 -4.79
CA ILE A 123 -26.11 11.21 -5.64
C ILE A 123 -25.49 11.87 -6.88
N ASN A 124 -24.31 12.46 -6.74
CA ASN A 124 -23.56 13.06 -7.85
C ASN A 124 -22.67 12.06 -8.60
N GLU A 125 -22.86 10.75 -8.35
CA GLU A 125 -22.08 9.65 -8.95
C GLU A 125 -20.56 9.79 -8.73
N HIS A 126 -20.18 10.38 -7.60
CA HIS A 126 -18.79 10.49 -7.16
C HIS A 126 -18.47 9.43 -6.11
N ILE A 127 -17.26 8.89 -6.21
CA ILE A 127 -16.70 7.90 -5.30
C ILE A 127 -15.87 8.63 -4.25
N ASN A 128 -16.05 8.35 -2.96
CA ASN A 128 -15.11 8.83 -1.95
C ASN A 128 -13.81 8.00 -2.00
N PRO A 129 -12.67 8.55 -2.47
CA PRO A 129 -11.43 7.78 -2.64
C PRO A 129 -10.83 7.31 -1.33
N GLU A 130 -11.09 8.01 -0.21
CA GLU A 130 -10.59 7.62 1.10
C GLU A 130 -11.13 6.27 1.58
N THR A 131 -12.30 5.85 1.08
CA THR A 131 -12.86 4.52 1.38
C THR A 131 -11.91 3.40 0.94
N PHE A 132 -11.03 3.69 -0.02
CA PHE A 132 -10.06 2.76 -0.58
C PHE A 132 -8.66 2.93 0.02
N SER A 133 -8.44 3.83 0.98
CA SER A 133 -7.12 4.02 1.60
C SER A 133 -6.90 3.15 2.84
N GLU A 134 -7.91 2.43 3.33
CA GLU A 134 -7.78 1.57 4.51
C GLU A 134 -7.01 0.27 4.21
N THR A 135 -6.01 -0.03 5.05
CA THR A 135 -5.11 -1.20 4.94
C THR A 135 -5.01 -2.01 6.25
N GLY A 136 -5.75 -1.63 7.30
CA GLY A 136 -5.68 -2.29 8.61
C GLY A 136 -4.31 -2.26 9.29
N SER A 137 -3.44 -1.30 8.93
CA SER A 137 -2.06 -1.19 9.43
C SER A 137 -1.16 -2.40 9.11
N ASN A 138 -1.47 -3.12 8.03
CA ASN A 138 -0.72 -4.32 7.65
C ASN A 138 -0.69 -4.49 6.12
N PRO A 139 0.38 -4.04 5.42
CA PRO A 139 0.45 -4.10 3.95
C PRO A 139 0.95 -5.46 3.44
N ASN A 140 0.43 -6.55 4.01
CA ASN A 140 0.81 -7.91 3.63
C ASN A 140 0.17 -8.33 2.30
N SER A 141 0.49 -9.55 1.84
CA SER A 141 0.03 -10.09 0.57
C SER A 141 -1.49 -10.16 0.48
N ALA A 142 -2.17 -10.53 1.58
CA ALA A 142 -3.62 -10.59 1.66
C ALA A 142 -4.25 -9.21 1.52
N THR A 143 -3.72 -8.19 2.22
CA THR A 143 -4.18 -6.81 2.09
C THR A 143 -4.03 -6.31 0.66
N VAL A 144 -2.87 -6.48 0.02
CA VAL A 144 -2.68 -6.04 -1.36
C VAL A 144 -3.66 -6.75 -2.32
N LYS A 145 -3.85 -8.06 -2.19
CA LYS A 145 -4.84 -8.80 -2.99
C LYS A 145 -6.25 -8.25 -2.79
N GLU A 146 -6.65 -8.00 -1.54
CA GLU A 146 -7.97 -7.48 -1.22
C GLU A 146 -8.17 -6.07 -1.79
N LYS A 147 -7.20 -5.16 -1.64
CA LYS A 147 -7.27 -3.81 -2.21
C LYS A 147 -7.53 -3.83 -3.72
N PHE A 148 -6.83 -4.70 -4.46
CA PHE A 148 -7.03 -4.83 -5.90
C PHE A 148 -8.36 -5.52 -6.25
N LYS A 149 -8.80 -6.48 -5.44
CA LYS A 149 -10.12 -7.10 -5.59
C LYS A 149 -11.26 -6.09 -5.41
N GLU A 150 -11.16 -5.19 -4.41
CA GLU A 150 -12.13 -4.13 -4.13
C GLU A 150 -12.41 -3.20 -5.33
N ILE A 151 -11.53 -3.18 -6.32
CA ILE A 151 -11.66 -2.36 -7.54
C ILE A 151 -11.89 -3.21 -8.80
N GLY A 152 -12.16 -4.51 -8.65
CA GLY A 152 -12.41 -5.45 -9.73
C GLY A 152 -11.17 -6.11 -10.36
N LEU A 153 -9.98 -5.95 -9.77
CA LEU A 153 -8.75 -6.62 -10.22
C LEU A 153 -8.44 -7.84 -9.35
N ILE A 154 -8.93 -9.01 -9.78
CA ILE A 154 -8.67 -10.28 -9.09
C ILE A 154 -7.28 -10.81 -9.50
N ASN A 155 -6.57 -11.45 -8.58
CA ASN A 155 -5.28 -12.11 -8.81
C ASN A 155 -4.13 -11.18 -9.28
N ILE A 156 -4.01 -10.00 -8.67
CA ILE A 156 -2.98 -9.00 -9.03
C ILE A 156 -1.55 -9.57 -9.14
N PHE A 157 -1.14 -10.48 -8.25
CA PHE A 157 0.21 -11.07 -8.32
C PHE A 157 0.42 -11.98 -9.53
N THR A 158 -0.63 -12.67 -9.98
CA THR A 158 -0.58 -13.44 -11.23
C THR A 158 -0.45 -12.49 -12.43
N ILE A 159 -1.19 -11.38 -12.43
CA ILE A 159 -1.18 -10.38 -13.50
C ILE A 159 0.22 -9.78 -13.66
N ILE A 160 0.87 -9.38 -12.57
CA ILE A 160 2.18 -8.72 -12.63
C ILE A 160 3.37 -9.68 -12.69
N LYS A 161 3.15 -11.01 -12.58
CA LYS A 161 4.23 -11.99 -12.40
C LYS A 161 5.30 -11.92 -13.50
N SER A 162 4.90 -11.92 -14.76
CA SER A 162 5.84 -11.91 -15.89
C SER A 162 6.71 -10.63 -15.91
N ASP A 163 6.09 -9.47 -15.66
CA ASP A 163 6.80 -8.19 -15.57
C ASP A 163 7.71 -8.15 -14.32
N PHE A 164 7.28 -8.78 -13.23
CA PHE A 164 8.07 -8.94 -12.02
C PHE A 164 9.31 -9.78 -12.28
N GLU A 165 9.18 -10.97 -12.89
CA GLU A 165 10.31 -11.85 -13.25
C GLU A 165 11.32 -11.15 -14.14
N THR A 166 10.84 -10.34 -15.09
CA THR A 166 11.69 -9.54 -15.97
C THR A 166 12.53 -8.52 -15.19
N LYS A 167 11.91 -7.77 -14.26
CA LYS A 167 12.63 -6.80 -13.41
C LYS A 167 13.47 -7.45 -12.31
N TRP A 168 13.02 -8.60 -11.82
CA TRP A 168 13.70 -9.40 -10.79
C TRP A 168 14.91 -10.14 -11.36
N GLY A 169 14.89 -10.46 -12.66
CA GLY A 169 15.96 -11.14 -13.38
C GLY A 169 16.00 -12.65 -13.14
N LEU A 170 14.97 -13.22 -12.50
CA LEU A 170 14.86 -14.64 -12.21
C LEU A 170 13.40 -15.07 -12.36
N ILE A 171 13.20 -16.30 -12.85
CA ILE A 171 11.91 -16.97 -12.81
C ILE A 171 11.64 -17.37 -11.36
N VAL A 172 10.43 -17.11 -10.89
CA VAL A 172 10.02 -17.35 -9.51
C VAL A 172 8.76 -18.21 -9.46
N SER A 173 8.53 -18.86 -8.32
CA SER A 173 7.29 -19.60 -8.08
C SER A 173 6.07 -18.68 -8.11
N VAL A 174 4.89 -19.26 -8.30
CA VAL A 174 3.62 -18.52 -8.33
C VAL A 174 3.40 -17.71 -7.05
N ASP A 175 3.79 -18.27 -5.90
CA ASP A 175 3.58 -17.66 -4.59
C ASP A 175 4.73 -16.76 -4.12
N PHE A 176 5.84 -16.68 -4.87
CA PHE A 176 7.03 -15.94 -4.45
C PHE A 176 6.74 -14.48 -4.07
N ILE A 177 5.93 -13.77 -4.87
CA ILE A 177 5.61 -12.36 -4.60
C ILE A 177 4.83 -12.22 -3.29
N SER A 178 3.85 -13.09 -3.05
CA SER A 178 3.11 -13.09 -1.78
C SER A 178 4.01 -13.47 -0.59
N ASP A 179 4.75 -14.56 -0.72
CA ASP A 179 5.58 -15.10 0.36
C ASP A 179 6.66 -14.12 0.78
N LYS A 180 7.31 -13.46 -0.22
CA LYS A 180 8.37 -12.50 0.04
C LYS A 180 7.83 -11.21 0.65
N LEU A 181 6.65 -10.73 0.22
CA LEU A 181 6.01 -9.58 0.86
C LEU A 181 5.66 -9.90 2.32
N ASP A 182 5.10 -11.09 2.58
CA ASP A 182 4.73 -11.52 3.92
C ASP A 182 5.96 -11.72 4.83
N GLU A 183 7.07 -12.21 4.28
CA GLU A 183 8.37 -12.27 4.97
C GLU A 183 8.86 -10.89 5.41
N ILE A 184 8.81 -9.90 4.51
CA ILE A 184 9.24 -8.53 4.78
C ILE A 184 8.36 -7.89 5.87
N VAL A 185 7.04 -8.05 5.78
CA VAL A 185 6.09 -7.52 6.75
C VAL A 185 6.23 -8.20 8.11
N ARG A 186 6.39 -9.53 8.14
CA ARG A 186 6.65 -10.30 9.36
C ARG A 186 7.93 -9.86 10.04
N THR A 187 8.98 -9.55 9.28
CA THR A 187 10.23 -9.02 9.82
C THR A 187 10.00 -7.75 10.64
N ARG A 188 9.19 -6.80 10.13
CA ARG A 188 8.78 -5.61 10.91
C ARG A 188 8.03 -5.99 12.18
N HIS A 189 7.11 -6.96 12.12
CA HIS A 189 6.32 -7.37 13.27
C HIS A 189 7.20 -7.95 14.38
N VAL A 190 8.15 -8.82 14.02
CA VAL A 190 9.13 -9.38 14.96
C VAL A 190 9.97 -8.27 15.61
N VAL A 191 10.52 -7.35 14.81
CA VAL A 191 11.30 -6.22 15.32
C VAL A 191 10.50 -5.36 16.30
N ALA A 192 9.26 -5.02 15.95
CA ALA A 192 8.42 -4.14 16.76
C ALA A 192 7.99 -4.76 18.10
N HIS A 193 7.80 -6.09 18.16
CA HIS A 193 7.26 -6.77 19.34
C HIS A 193 8.30 -7.50 20.19
N THR A 194 9.39 -7.98 19.60
CA THR A 194 10.40 -8.80 20.30
C THR A 194 11.77 -8.14 20.38
N ALA A 195 11.96 -7.00 19.71
CA ALA A 195 13.27 -6.37 19.50
C ALA A 195 14.33 -7.32 18.87
N ASP A 196 13.90 -8.47 18.35
CA ASP A 196 14.79 -9.41 17.70
C ASP A 196 15.07 -8.96 16.26
N THR A 197 16.33 -8.60 16.07
CA THR A 197 16.90 -8.04 14.84
C THR A 197 18.11 -8.87 14.39
N LEU A 198 18.45 -9.95 15.12
CA LEU A 198 19.63 -10.78 14.85
C LEU A 198 19.60 -11.40 13.46
N ASN A 199 18.40 -11.65 12.94
CA ASN A 199 18.19 -12.29 11.64
C ASN A 199 18.15 -11.30 10.47
N ILE A 200 18.24 -9.98 10.71
CA ILE A 200 18.26 -8.99 9.64
C ILE A 200 19.70 -8.82 9.17
N THR A 201 19.99 -9.33 7.97
CA THR A 201 21.32 -9.22 7.34
C THR A 201 21.35 -8.07 6.35
N ARG A 202 22.56 -7.59 6.01
CA ARG A 202 22.73 -6.57 4.95
C ARG A 202 22.16 -7.06 3.60
N SER A 203 22.26 -8.36 3.33
CA SER A 203 21.75 -8.98 2.11
C SER A 203 20.22 -8.97 2.09
N SER A 204 19.57 -9.46 3.16
CA SER A 204 18.11 -9.50 3.23
C SER A 204 17.48 -8.10 3.17
N GLN A 205 18.13 -7.09 3.75
CA GLN A 205 17.70 -5.69 3.59
C GLN A 205 17.83 -5.15 2.15
N ASN A 206 18.90 -5.51 1.43
CA ASN A 206 19.04 -5.09 0.03
C ASN A 206 17.98 -5.76 -0.84
N GLU A 207 17.76 -7.05 -0.61
CA GLU A 207 16.75 -7.83 -1.31
C GLU A 207 15.34 -7.26 -1.05
N ALA A 208 14.98 -6.99 0.20
CA ALA A 208 13.69 -6.41 0.58
C ALA A 208 13.44 -5.05 -0.10
N ILE A 209 14.42 -4.15 -0.11
CA ILE A 209 14.29 -2.85 -0.78
C ILE A 209 14.10 -3.03 -2.28
N ARG A 210 14.91 -3.88 -2.92
CA ARG A 210 14.80 -4.16 -4.36
C ARG A 210 13.43 -4.73 -4.69
N PHE A 211 12.96 -5.69 -3.89
CA PHE A 211 11.65 -6.32 -4.02
C PHE A 211 10.52 -5.29 -3.94
N LEU A 212 10.50 -4.46 -2.87
CA LEU A 212 9.45 -3.45 -2.68
C LEU A 212 9.46 -2.39 -3.78
N LYS A 213 10.64 -1.96 -4.27
CA LYS A 213 10.74 -1.02 -5.40
C LYS A 213 10.08 -1.59 -6.67
N ILE A 214 10.39 -2.84 -7.01
CA ILE A 214 9.83 -3.50 -8.20
C ILE A 214 8.32 -3.69 -8.03
N LEU A 215 7.89 -4.19 -6.86
CA LEU A 215 6.48 -4.42 -6.58
C LEU A 215 5.67 -3.12 -6.69
N ALA A 216 6.12 -2.04 -6.05
CA ALA A 216 5.43 -0.76 -6.08
C ALA A 216 5.26 -0.21 -7.52
N GLU A 217 6.31 -0.28 -8.35
CA GLU A 217 6.24 0.15 -9.75
C GLU A 217 5.22 -0.65 -10.56
N LEU A 218 5.14 -1.97 -10.35
CA LEU A 218 4.20 -2.82 -11.08
C LEU A 218 2.75 -2.65 -10.61
N LEU A 219 2.54 -2.50 -9.30
CA LEU A 219 1.22 -2.22 -8.75
C LEU A 219 0.69 -0.86 -9.24
N GLU A 220 1.54 0.18 -9.27
CA GLU A 220 1.16 1.48 -9.83
C GLU A 220 0.79 1.36 -11.30
N LYS A 221 1.65 0.74 -12.11
CA LYS A 221 1.43 0.56 -13.54
C LYS A 221 0.10 -0.15 -13.83
N GLU A 222 -0.19 -1.25 -13.15
CA GLU A 222 -1.41 -2.01 -13.41
C GLU A 222 -2.66 -1.27 -12.92
N LEU A 223 -2.58 -0.58 -11.77
CA LEU A 223 -3.71 0.22 -11.30
C LEU A 223 -4.02 1.40 -12.24
N GLU A 224 -3.00 2.15 -12.67
CA GLU A 224 -3.19 3.26 -13.60
C GLU A 224 -3.81 2.79 -14.92
N LYS A 225 -3.35 1.65 -15.44
CA LYS A 225 -3.90 1.02 -16.63
C LYS A 225 -5.37 0.64 -16.44
N HIS A 226 -5.71 0.04 -15.31
CA HIS A 226 -7.08 -0.35 -15.00
C HIS A 226 -8.03 0.84 -14.87
N ILE A 227 -7.62 1.89 -14.15
CA ILE A 227 -8.43 3.12 -14.03
C ILE A 227 -8.63 3.78 -15.40
N LYS A 228 -7.59 3.85 -16.24
CA LYS A 228 -7.73 4.35 -17.63
C LYS A 228 -8.71 3.51 -18.44
N ASN A 229 -8.71 2.19 -18.26
CA ASN A 229 -9.66 1.31 -18.92
C ASN A 229 -11.10 1.62 -18.45
N LEU A 230 -11.32 1.74 -17.13
CA LEU A 230 -12.63 2.10 -16.57
C LEU A 230 -13.14 3.45 -17.09
N LEU A 231 -12.25 4.44 -17.25
CA LEU A 231 -12.61 5.74 -17.82
C LEU A 231 -13.16 5.65 -19.27
N VAL A 232 -12.80 4.60 -19.99
CA VAL A 232 -13.28 4.33 -21.35
C VAL A 232 -14.50 3.42 -21.34
N THR A 233 -14.44 2.30 -20.62
CA THR A 233 -15.48 1.26 -20.66
C THR A 233 -16.73 1.63 -19.89
N ALA A 234 -16.60 2.41 -18.82
CA ALA A 234 -17.73 2.87 -18.00
C ALA A 234 -18.18 4.29 -18.39
N LYS A 235 -17.80 4.79 -19.57
CA LYS A 235 -18.23 6.11 -20.03
C LYS A 235 -19.76 6.15 -20.23
N LYS A 236 -20.36 7.28 -19.88
CA LYS A 236 -21.76 7.59 -20.22
C LYS A 236 -21.95 7.72 -21.73
#